data_AF-A0A2U1QL36-F1
#
_entry.id   AF-A0A2U1QL36-F1
#
_cell.length_a   1.000
_cell.length_b   1.000
_cell.length_c   1.000
_cell.angle_alpha   90.00
_cell.angle_beta   90.00
_cell.angle_gamma   90.00
#
_symmetry.space_group_name_H-M   'P 1'
#
loop_
_entity.id
_entity.type
_entity.pdbx_description
1 polymer ?
#
loop_
_entity_poly.entity_id
_entity_poly.type
_entity_poly.pdbx_seq_one_letter_code
_entity_poly.pdbx_strand_id
1 'polypeptide(L)' 'MTLQEAWDATHCKCPLPVEEQVSWTLDNPGRRFKACPIYDENEKCNFYGFLDPELPTDYYRVQISLFQLA' A
#
# COMPACT_ATOMS: atom_id res chain seq x y z
N MET A 1 4.42 -24.39 6.64
CA MET A 1 4.98 -23.18 6.03
C MET A 1 6.42 -23.46 5.66
N THR A 2 6.69 -23.54 4.36
CA THR A 2 8.05 -23.61 3.80
C THR A 2 8.68 -22.22 3.78
N LEU A 3 10.00 -22.14 3.58
CA LEU A 3 10.68 -20.85 3.40
C LEU A 3 10.15 -20.10 2.17
N GLN A 4 9.78 -20.81 1.10
CA GLN A 4 9.22 -20.20 -0.10
C GLN A 4 7.84 -19.59 0.16
N GLU A 5 6.97 -20.30 0.88
CA GLU A 5 5.65 -19.77 1.26
C GLU A 5 5.77 -18.51 2.11
N ALA A 6 6.74 -18.46 3.03
CA ALA A 6 7.01 -17.26 3.83
C ALA A 6 7.56 -16.10 3.00
N TRP A 7 8.43 -16.40 2.03
CA TRP A 7 8.97 -15.42 1.09
C TRP A 7 7.86 -14.80 0.22
N ASP A 8 7.04 -15.64 -0.43
CA ASP A 8 5.96 -15.20 -1.32
C ASP A 8 4.89 -14.39 -0.57
N ALA A 9 4.70 -14.64 0.72
CA ALA A 9 3.78 -13.87 1.57
C ALA A 9 4.29 -12.46 1.94
N THR A 10 5.61 -12.26 1.90
CA THR A 10 6.26 -11.05 2.42
C THR A 10 7.01 -10.26 1.36
N HIS A 11 7.29 -10.80 0.19
CA HIS A 11 8.11 -10.16 -0.83
C HIS A 11 7.36 -10.01 -2.15
N CYS A 12 7.79 -9.00 -2.92
CA CYS A 12 7.51 -8.94 -4.34
C CYS A 12 8.62 -9.68 -5.11
N LYS A 13 8.90 -9.27 -6.36
CA LYS A 13 10.04 -9.82 -7.13
C LYS A 13 11.40 -9.25 -6.69
N CYS A 14 11.41 -8.30 -5.76
CA CYS A 14 12.61 -7.64 -5.24
C CYS A 14 13.07 -8.27 -3.90
N PRO A 15 14.34 -8.09 -3.50
CA PRO A 15 14.93 -8.78 -2.34
C PRO A 15 14.51 -8.20 -0.98
N LEU A 16 13.70 -7.14 -0.95
CA LEU A 16 13.27 -6.48 0.26
C LEU A 16 11.81 -6.87 0.61
N PRO A 17 11.50 -7.06 1.89
CA PRO A 17 10.14 -7.36 2.31
C PRO A 17 9.22 -6.17 2.03
N VAL A 18 7.97 -6.48 1.72
CA VAL A 18 6.90 -5.53 1.44
C VAL A 18 6.05 -5.36 2.68
N GLU A 19 6.08 -4.15 3.23
CA GLU A 19 5.26 -3.74 4.35
C GLU A 19 3.89 -3.24 3.89
N GLU A 20 2.89 -3.36 4.77
CA GLU A 20 1.61 -2.69 4.62
C GLU A 20 1.79 -1.19 4.89
N GLN A 21 1.28 -0.36 3.98
CA GLN A 21 1.35 1.10 4.05
C GLN A 21 -0.06 1.68 4.02
N VAL A 22 -0.19 2.92 4.50
CA VAL A 22 -1.45 3.68 4.45
C VAL A 22 -1.29 4.84 3.48
N SER A 23 -2.22 4.99 2.55
CA SER A 23 -2.24 6.14 1.65
C SER A 23 -2.80 7.35 2.38
N TRP A 24 -2.03 8.43 2.40
CA TRP A 24 -2.39 9.72 2.99
C TRP A 24 -2.69 10.77 1.93
N THR A 25 -3.00 10.33 0.70
CA THR A 25 -3.40 11.25 -0.38
C THR A 25 -4.87 11.61 -0.24
N LEU A 26 -5.27 12.74 -0.84
CA LEU A 26 -6.67 13.16 -0.86
C LEU A 26 -7.57 12.18 -1.65
N ASP A 27 -7.03 11.47 -2.64
CA ASP A 27 -7.80 10.55 -3.47
C ASP A 27 -8.10 9.22 -2.76
N ASN A 28 -7.16 8.75 -1.94
CA ASN A 28 -7.22 7.45 -1.26
C ASN A 28 -6.92 7.55 0.25
N PRO A 29 -7.55 8.48 1.00
CA PRO A 29 -7.17 8.75 2.38
C PRO A 29 -7.46 7.55 3.28
N GLY A 30 -6.45 7.15 4.06
CA GLY A 30 -6.55 6.03 4.99
C GLY A 30 -6.60 4.64 4.34
N ARG A 31 -6.50 4.53 3.00
CA ARG A 31 -6.61 3.26 2.30
C ARG A 31 -5.28 2.49 2.38
N ARG A 32 -5.33 1.23 2.85
CA ARG A 32 -4.12 0.41 3.01
C ARG A 32 -3.69 -0.19 1.68
N PHE A 33 -2.39 -0.22 1.44
CA PHE A 33 -1.79 -0.75 0.22
C PHE A 33 -0.46 -1.42 0.50
N LYS A 34 0.02 -2.21 -0.45
CA LYS A 34 1.38 -2.74 -0.49
C LYS A 34 2.03 -2.31 -1.81
N ALA A 35 3.29 -1.91 -1.76
CA ALA A 35 4.06 -1.49 -2.92
C ALA A 35 5.50 -2.00 -2.85
N CYS A 36 6.18 -2.05 -3.99
CA CYS A 36 7.60 -2.36 -4.02
C CYS A 36 8.36 -1.33 -3.15
N PRO A 37 9.21 -1.77 -2.20
CA PRO A 37 9.94 -0.85 -1.33
C PRO A 37 11.12 -0.18 -2.03
N ILE A 38 11.49 -0.61 -3.24
CA ILE A 38 12.52 0.03 -4.05
C ILE A 38 11.91 1.26 -4.74
N TYR A 39 12.45 2.44 -4.43
CA TYR A 39 11.98 3.72 -4.98
C TYR A 39 12.65 4.10 -6.30
N ASP A 40 13.84 3.56 -6.59
CA ASP A 40 14.52 3.81 -7.87
C ASP A 40 13.68 3.27 -9.03
N GLU A 41 13.39 4.13 -10.01
CA GLU A 41 12.47 3.79 -11.10
C GLU A 41 13.03 2.75 -12.07
N ASN A 42 14.35 2.63 -12.16
CA ASN A 42 15.02 1.66 -13.01
C ASN A 42 15.11 0.29 -12.34
N GLU A 43 15.00 0.23 -11.00
CA GLU A 43 15.16 -1.00 -10.22
C GLU A 43 13.84 -1.57 -9.66
N LYS A 44 12.77 -0.76 -9.56
CA LYS A 44 11.48 -1.21 -9.00
C LYS A 44 10.76 -2.21 -9.90
N CYS A 45 10.10 -3.20 -9.28
CA CYS A 45 9.36 -4.24 -10.02
C CYS A 45 7.88 -3.91 -10.31
N ASN A 46 7.44 -2.67 -10.06
CA ASN A 46 6.05 -2.18 -10.22
C ASN A 46 4.98 -2.96 -9.43
N PHE A 47 5.38 -3.73 -8.43
CA PHE A 47 4.44 -4.33 -7.48
C PHE A 47 3.68 -3.22 -6.74
N TYR A 48 2.35 -3.24 -6.84
CA TYR A 48 1.46 -2.30 -6.18
C TYR A 48 0.05 -2.88 -6.10
N GLY A 49 -0.62 -2.68 -4.98
CA GLY A 49 -2.04 -3.01 -4.85
C GLY A 49 -2.65 -2.53 -3.54
N PHE A 50 -3.90 -2.09 -3.60
CA PHE A 50 -4.68 -1.78 -2.40
C PHE A 50 -5.18 -3.04 -1.73
N LEU A 51 -5.17 -3.04 -0.39
CA LEU A 51 -5.69 -4.11 0.45
C LEU A 51 -7.17 -3.89 0.80
N ASP A 52 -7.55 -2.62 0.95
CA ASP A 52 -8.91 -2.21 1.26
C ASP A 52 -9.69 -1.86 -0.01
N PRO A 53 -11.02 -2.05 -0.04
CA PRO A 53 -11.86 -1.53 -1.10
C PRO A 53 -11.81 0.01 -1.15
N GLU A 54 -12.30 0.57 -2.26
CA GLU A 54 -12.52 2.02 -2.32
C GLU A 54 -13.58 2.45 -1.31
N LEU A 55 -13.44 3.68 -0.81
CA LEU A 55 -14.45 4.27 0.05
C LEU A 55 -15.76 4.41 -0.75
N PRO A 56 -16.92 4.11 -0.13
CA PRO A 56 -18.18 4.02 -0.87
C PRO A 56 -18.69 5.38 -1.33
N THR A 57 -18.22 6.48 -0.74
CA THR A 57 -18.65 7.85 -1.07
C THR A 57 -17.57 8.87 -0.73
N ASP A 58 -17.66 10.05 -1.34
CA ASP A 58 -16.78 11.19 -1.05
C ASP A 58 -16.94 11.72 0.38
N TYR A 59 -18.08 11.47 1.05
CA TYR A 59 -18.27 11.86 2.45
C TYR A 59 -17.16 11.27 3.33
N TYR A 60 -16.88 9.97 3.21
CA TYR A 60 -15.82 9.33 4.01
C TYR A 60 -14.43 9.80 3.59
N ARG A 61 -14.21 10.10 2.30
CA ARG A 61 -12.95 10.67 1.80
C ARG A 61 -12.65 11.99 2.52
N VAL A 62 -13.61 12.92 2.53
CA VAL A 62 -13.46 14.22 3.20
C VAL A 62 -13.28 14.07 4.71
N GLN A 63 -14.09 13.23 5.37
CA GLN A 63 -13.98 13.03 6.82
C GLN A 63 -12.59 12.51 7.20
N ILE A 64 -12.09 11.46 6.55
CA ILE A 64 -10.77 10.88 6.85
C ILE A 64 -9.64 11.87 6.53
N SER A 65 -9.72 12.61 5.43
CA SER A 65 -8.73 13.65 5.11
C SER A 65 -8.69 14.77 6.14
N LEU A 66 -9.83 15.18 6.69
CA LEU A 66 -9.87 16.21 7.74
C LEU A 66 -9.20 15.74 9.03
N PHE A 67 -9.34 14.46 9.41
CA PHE A 67 -8.65 13.90 10.57
C PHE A 67 -7.12 13.87 10.41
N GLN A 68 -6.58 13.97 9.19
CA GLN A 68 -5.11 14.03 8.96
C GLN A 68 -4.53 15.44 9.18
N LEU A 69 -5.37 16.49 9.12
CA LEU A 69 -4.94 17.89 9.21
C LEU A 69 -5.16 18.50 10.60
N ALA A 70 -5.73 17.74 11.54
CA ALA A 70 -5.98 18.12 12.93
C ALA A 70 -4.88 17.56 13.84
#